data_AF-A0ABD4ASV4-F1
#
_entry.id   AF-A0ABD4ASV4-F1
#
_cell.length_a   1.000
_cell.length_b   1.000
_cell.length_c   1.000
_cell.angle_alpha   90.00
_cell.angle_beta   90.00
_cell.angle_gamma   90.00
#
_symmetry.space_group_name_H-M   'P 1'
#
loop_
_entity.id
_entity.type
_entity.pdbx_description
1 polymer ?
#
loop_
_entity_poly.entity_id
_entity_poly.type
_entity_poly.pdbx_seq_one_letter_code
_entity_poly.pdbx_strand_id
1 'polypeptide(L)'
;MLKAYTAAFDPSFIGLYGDLERTAQIAKDFKVYYKKMPTGSSYTMDHTSLSYVYDPLGKLRLALRHEQPAQDYADDIRKLLNPA
;
A
#
# COMPACT_ATOMS: atom_id res chain seq x y z
N MET A 1 5.25 -16.96 -5.85
CA MET A 1 6.26 -15.87 -5.75
C MET A 1 5.85 -14.79 -4.76
N LEU A 2 4.64 -14.22 -4.83
CA LEU A 2 4.20 -13.13 -3.94
C LEU A 2 4.35 -13.44 -2.43
N LYS A 3 3.94 -14.62 -1.96
CA LYS A 3 4.11 -15.03 -0.56
C LYS A 3 5.58 -15.02 -0.09
N ALA A 4 6.49 -15.51 -0.92
CA ALA A 4 7.92 -15.53 -0.60
C ALA A 4 8.48 -14.10 -0.57
N TYR A 5 8.02 -13.24 -1.48
CA TYR A 5 8.40 -11.83 -1.52
C TYR A 5 7.96 -11.10 -0.24
N THR A 6 6.68 -11.20 0.17
CA THR A 6 6.19 -10.51 1.37
C THR A 6 6.84 -11.03 2.65
N ALA A 7 7.00 -12.35 2.78
CA ALA A 7 7.63 -12.98 3.94
C ALA A 7 9.12 -12.63 4.11
N ALA A 8 9.80 -12.15 3.07
CA ALA A 8 11.18 -11.67 3.17
C ALA A 8 11.29 -10.32 3.92
N PHE A 9 10.19 -9.58 4.06
CA PHE A 9 10.14 -8.33 4.83
C PHE A 9 9.61 -8.58 6.24
N ASP A 10 8.43 -9.17 6.36
CA ASP A 10 7.83 -9.55 7.64
C ASP A 10 6.84 -10.71 7.42
N PRO A 11 6.88 -11.77 8.26
CA PRO A 11 6.00 -12.94 8.10
C PRO A 11 4.51 -12.64 8.31
N SER A 12 4.15 -11.51 8.94
CA SER A 12 2.76 -11.07 9.13
C SER A 12 2.14 -10.42 7.88
N PHE A 13 2.94 -10.07 6.87
CA PHE A 13 2.44 -9.38 5.68
C PHE A 13 1.59 -10.30 4.78
N ILE A 14 0.38 -9.84 4.46
CA ILE A 14 -0.55 -10.51 3.56
C ILE A 14 -0.44 -9.88 2.16
N GLY A 15 0.07 -10.65 1.20
CA GLY A 15 0.08 -10.26 -0.21
C GLY A 15 -1.23 -10.64 -0.90
N LEU A 16 -1.91 -9.64 -1.49
CA LEU A 16 -3.13 -9.84 -2.27
C LEU A 16 -2.84 -9.68 -3.77
N TYR A 17 -3.53 -10.46 -4.60
CA TYR A 17 -3.52 -10.32 -6.06
C TYR A 17 -4.90 -10.69 -6.61
N GLY A 18 -5.20 -10.21 -7.82
CA GLY A 18 -6.42 -10.54 -8.55
C GLY A 18 -6.17 -10.51 -10.05
N ASP A 19 -7.21 -10.79 -10.83
CA ASP A 19 -7.20 -10.53 -12.26
C ASP A 19 -7.20 -9.01 -12.55
N LEU A 20 -7.14 -8.66 -13.84
CA LEU A 20 -7.07 -7.26 -14.27
C LEU A 20 -8.33 -6.47 -13.90
N GLU A 21 -9.51 -7.10 -13.97
CA GLU A 21 -10.78 -6.46 -13.63
C GLU A 21 -10.83 -6.13 -12.15
N ARG A 22 -10.51 -7.10 -11.28
CA ARG A 22 -10.48 -6.90 -9.84
C ARG A 22 -9.43 -5.90 -9.42
N THR A 23 -8.26 -5.92 -10.06
CA THR A 23 -7.19 -4.95 -9.81
C THR A 23 -7.62 -3.54 -10.19
N ALA A 24 -8.26 -3.35 -11.35
CA ALA A 24 -8.78 -2.06 -11.78
C ALA A 24 -9.88 -1.53 -10.86
N GLN A 25 -10.79 -2.40 -10.42
CA GLN A 25 -11.84 -2.03 -9.47
C GLN A 25 -11.26 -1.55 -8.14
N ILE A 26 -10.33 -2.31 -7.53
CA ILE A 26 -9.71 -1.93 -6.25
C ILE A 26 -8.88 -0.65 -6.39
N ALA A 27 -8.11 -0.49 -7.48
CA ALA A 27 -7.36 0.73 -7.71
C ALA A 27 -8.29 1.96 -7.75
N LYS A 28 -9.46 1.84 -8.38
CA LYS A 28 -10.48 2.91 -8.39
C LYS A 28 -11.03 3.19 -6.99
N ASP A 29 -11.43 2.14 -6.24
CA ASP A 29 -12.04 2.27 -4.92
C ASP A 29 -11.11 2.96 -3.90
N PHE A 30 -9.80 2.67 -4.00
CA PHE A 30 -8.77 3.26 -3.15
C PHE A 30 -8.13 4.53 -3.75
N LYS A 31 -8.60 4.99 -4.93
CA LYS A 31 -8.05 6.15 -5.65
C LYS A 31 -6.55 6.04 -5.93
N VAL A 32 -6.08 4.82 -6.21
CA VAL A 32 -4.71 4.49 -6.55
C VAL A 32 -4.51 4.60 -8.06
N TYR A 33 -3.40 5.22 -8.45
CA TYR A 33 -2.93 5.29 -9.82
C TYR A 33 -1.90 4.18 -10.07
N TYR A 34 -1.94 3.61 -11.27
CA TYR A 34 -0.89 2.74 -11.78
C TYR A 34 -0.81 2.84 -13.30
N LYS A 35 0.39 2.73 -13.86
CA LYS A 35 0.60 2.78 -15.31
C LYS A 35 1.79 1.94 -15.73
N LYS A 36 1.60 1.16 -16.79
CA LYS A 36 2.68 0.43 -17.45
C LYS A 36 3.56 1.38 -18.24
N MET A 37 4.85 1.36 -17.96
CA MET A 37 5.86 2.23 -18.57
C MET A 37 6.86 1.37 -19.34
N PRO A 38 6.93 1.46 -20.68
CA PRO A 38 7.87 0.67 -21.47
C PRO A 38 9.33 0.99 -21.12
N THR A 39 10.17 -0.04 -21.03
CA THR A 39 11.62 0.08 -20.78
C THR A 39 12.39 -0.89 -21.68
N GLY A 40 12.85 -0.41 -22.84
CA GLY A 40 13.52 -1.25 -23.84
C GLY A 40 12.64 -2.43 -24.26
N SER A 41 13.11 -3.66 -24.03
CA SER A 41 12.35 -4.89 -24.28
C SER A 41 11.42 -5.33 -23.13
N SER A 42 11.33 -4.54 -22.07
CA SER A 42 10.54 -4.82 -20.87
C SER A 42 9.65 -3.63 -20.50
N TYR A 43 9.15 -3.61 -19.27
CA TYR A 43 8.40 -2.49 -18.71
C TYR A 43 8.61 -2.36 -17.20
N THR A 44 8.39 -1.15 -16.70
CA THR A 44 8.17 -0.85 -15.28
C THR A 44 6.71 -0.47 -15.06
N MET A 45 6.35 -0.27 -13.79
CA MET A 45 5.02 0.19 -13.39
C MET A 45 5.17 1.44 -12.54
N ASP A 46 4.67 2.57 -13.04
CA ASP A 46 4.33 3.69 -12.16
C ASP A 46 3.19 3.24 -11.25
N HIS A 47 3.23 3.64 -9.99
CA HIS A 47 2.19 3.32 -9.01
C HIS A 47 2.12 4.40 -7.92
N THR A 48 0.97 4.53 -7.27
CA THR A 48 0.86 5.33 -6.05
C THR A 48 1.72 4.74 -4.95
N SER A 49 2.59 5.57 -4.37
CA SER A 49 3.53 5.18 -3.30
C SER A 49 3.04 5.55 -1.89
N LEU A 50 1.73 5.67 -1.69
CA LEU A 50 1.14 5.93 -0.36
C LEU A 50 0.77 4.62 0.33
N SER A 51 0.97 4.57 1.65
CA SER A 51 0.39 3.53 2.51
C SER A 51 -0.85 4.08 3.22
N TYR A 52 -1.96 3.34 3.18
CA TYR A 52 -3.22 3.78 3.80
C TYR A 52 -3.47 3.05 5.12
N VAL A 53 -3.82 3.81 6.16
CA VAL A 53 -4.18 3.27 7.48
C VAL A 53 -5.70 3.38 7.67
N TYR A 54 -6.36 2.24 7.81
CA TYR A 54 -7.78 2.14 8.10
C TYR A 54 -8.00 1.71 9.55
N ASP A 55 -9.04 2.22 10.19
CA ASP A 55 -9.47 1.72 11.49
C ASP A 55 -10.32 0.43 11.35
N PRO A 56 -10.63 -0.28 12.45
CA PRO A 56 -11.40 -1.54 12.38
C PRO A 56 -12.82 -1.39 11.82
N LEU A 57 -13.35 -0.15 11.72
CA LEU A 57 -14.65 0.14 11.11
C LEU A 57 -14.52 0.46 9.61
N GLY A 58 -13.32 0.35 9.03
CA GLY A 58 -13.05 0.60 7.62
C GLY A 58 -12.95 2.08 7.26
N LYS A 59 -12.76 2.98 8.24
CA LYS A 59 -12.57 4.40 7.96
C LYS A 59 -11.09 4.71 7.72
N LEU A 60 -10.79 5.40 6.62
CA LEU A 60 -9.45 5.90 6.34
C LEU A 60 -9.05 6.94 7.40
N ARG A 61 -7.92 6.70 8.09
CA ARG A 61 -7.40 7.57 9.15
C ARG A 61 -6.17 8.35 8.71
N LEU A 62 -5.33 7.75 7.87
CA LEU A 62 -4.07 8.35 7.46
C LEU A 62 -3.62 7.83 6.09
N ALA A 63 -2.99 8.70 5.31
CA ALA A 63 -2.20 8.34 4.16
C ALA A 63 -0.74 8.69 4.44
N LEU A 64 0.09 7.67 4.58
CA LEU A 64 1.51 7.71 4.90
C LEU A 64 2.32 7.80 3.60
N ARG A 65 3.29 8.71 3.54
CA ARG A 65 4.13 8.90 2.34
C ARG A 65 5.35 7.99 2.37
N HIS A 66 5.86 7.55 1.23
CA HIS A 66 6.97 6.59 1.22
C HIS A 66 8.30 7.17 1.72
N GLU A 67 8.47 8.48 1.66
CA GLU A 67 9.72 9.18 1.98
C GLU A 67 9.88 9.55 3.46
N GLN A 68 8.83 9.40 4.28
CA GLN A 68 8.93 9.72 5.71
C GLN A 68 9.70 8.64 6.50
N PRO A 69 10.48 9.04 7.53
CA PRO A 69 11.16 8.11 8.42
C PRO A 69 10.22 7.15 9.15
N ALA A 70 10.71 5.93 9.44
CA ALA A 70 9.93 4.93 10.18
C ALA A 70 9.46 5.39 11.57
N GLN A 71 10.18 6.32 12.21
CA GLN A 71 9.75 6.87 13.49
C GLN A 71 8.48 7.72 13.35
N ASP A 72 8.37 8.52 12.27
CA ASP A 72 7.20 9.35 12.01
C ASP A 72 5.95 8.49 11.77
N TYR A 73 6.10 7.36 11.06
CA TYR A 73 5.04 6.34 10.92
C TYR A 73 4.55 5.87 12.27
N ALA A 74 5.48 5.47 13.15
CA ALA A 74 5.15 4.92 14.46
C ALA A 74 4.48 5.97 15.35
N ASP A 75 4.96 7.21 15.33
CA ASP A 75 4.40 8.32 16.09
C ASP A 75 2.97 8.64 15.67
N ASP A 76 2.69 8.68 14.37
CA ASP A 76 1.34 8.93 13.86
C ASP A 76 0.38 7.78 14.18
N ILE A 77 0.82 6.52 14.06
CA ILE A 77 0.00 5.37 14.45
C ILE A 77 -0.28 5.40 15.96
N ARG A 78 0.69 5.73 16.81
CA ARG A 78 0.48 5.84 18.27
C ARG A 78 -0.58 6.89 18.63
N LYS A 79 -0.59 8.04 17.94
CA LYS A 79 -1.64 9.07 18.12
C LYS A 79 -3.03 8.55 17.77
N LEU A 80 -3.14 7.70 16.74
CA LEU A 80 -4.42 7.09 16.35
C LEU A 80 -4.92 6.03 17.34
N LEU A 81 -4.01 5.29 17.97
CA LEU A 81 -4.35 4.26 18.96
C LEU A 81 -4.71 4.84 20.33
N ASN A 82 -4.14 5.99 20.69
CA ASN A 82 -4.38 6.68 21.95
C ASN A 82 -4.99 8.07 21.70
N PRO A 83 -6.25 8.16 21.25
CA PRO A 83 -6.91 9.45 21.10
C PRO A 83 -7.04 10.11 22.49
N ALA A 84 -6.71 11.40 22.56
CA ALA A 84 -6.89 12.22 23.76
C ALA A 84 -8.36 12.31 24.17
#